data_AF-A0A9X0A5C2-F1
#
_entry.id   AF-A0A9X0A5C2-F1
#
_cell.length_a   1.000
_cell.length_b   1.000
_cell.length_c   1.000
_cell.angle_alpha   90.00
_cell.angle_beta   90.00
_cell.angle_gamma   90.00
#
_symmetry.space_group_name_H-M   'P 1'
#
loop_
_entity.id
_entity.type
_entity.pdbx_description
1 polymer ?
#
loop_
_entity_poly.entity_id
_entity_poly.type
_entity_poly.pdbx_seq_one_letter_code
_entity_poly.pdbx_strand_id
1 'polypeptide(L)'
;MALSVDEMLEKIGSMGLYQIRLIFILSYIEWFNMTFQVMVPTFISAEPKWMCAGNTSACNFTGQFTAVDDRRCHMPREAWKFADDFTSVVTRFDLVCDKAILSSLSTSLVFAGWLVGALIGGVLGDKIGRKPVLLVFSFTCSVFGLLASFPHHFWVFILFRLLAGLSIGCGSMGIYVMATEFVGKRHRHVAGTSLWYSWTLGLVMLAGLAYGVRDWRILSIICAVPGLPSLLAWRFTPESARYLLLKGRVTETEEILREIAATNKKEYPEEPLSNPNADGKVQSMGDFRDLFRTKKMLHRTLVSWYAW
;
A
#
# COMPACT_ATOMS: atom_id res chain seq x y z
N MET A 1 -6.44 -36.99 -16.75
CA MET A 1 -6.26 -36.56 -15.34
C MET A 1 -6.57 -35.08 -15.30
N ALA A 2 -7.40 -34.61 -14.36
CA ALA A 2 -7.73 -33.18 -14.29
C ALA A 2 -6.53 -32.39 -13.75
N LEU A 3 -6.27 -31.20 -14.32
CA LEU A 3 -5.12 -30.36 -13.95
C LEU A 3 -5.51 -29.32 -12.90
N SER A 4 -4.66 -29.11 -11.90
CA SER A 4 -4.78 -27.98 -11.00
C SER A 4 -4.46 -26.65 -11.71
N VAL A 5 -4.91 -25.52 -11.15
CA VAL A 5 -4.59 -24.18 -11.66
C VAL A 5 -3.08 -23.99 -11.82
N ASP A 6 -2.29 -24.52 -10.88
CA ASP A 6 -0.83 -24.39 -10.93
C ASP A 6 -0.21 -25.17 -12.08
N GLU A 7 -0.70 -26.39 -12.35
CA GLU A 7 -0.23 -27.22 -13.46
C GLU A 7 -0.66 -26.63 -14.80
N MET A 8 -1.87 -26.08 -14.88
CA MET A 8 -2.34 -25.31 -16.04
C MET A 8 -1.41 -24.13 -16.32
N LEU A 9 -1.10 -23.31 -15.31
CA LEU A 9 -0.18 -22.17 -15.42
C LEU A 9 1.24 -22.58 -15.86
N GLU A 10 1.72 -23.74 -15.43
CA GLU A 10 3.00 -24.27 -15.90
C GLU A 10 2.97 -24.63 -17.39
N LYS A 11 1.87 -25.21 -17.90
CA LYS A 11 1.70 -25.55 -19.32
C LYS A 11 1.47 -24.32 -20.22
N ILE A 12 0.67 -23.35 -19.78
CA ILE A 12 0.33 -22.14 -20.58
C ILE A 12 1.35 -21.00 -20.46
N GLY A 13 2.50 -21.26 -19.83
CA GLY A 13 3.59 -20.31 -19.65
C GLY A 13 3.64 -19.75 -18.23
N SER A 14 4.58 -20.27 -17.45
CA SER A 14 4.75 -19.94 -16.02
C SER A 14 5.10 -18.48 -15.74
N MET A 15 5.74 -17.77 -16.69
CA MET A 15 6.08 -16.35 -16.63
C MET A 15 6.17 -15.77 -18.05
N GLY A 16 5.03 -15.67 -18.73
CA GLY A 16 4.93 -15.11 -20.08
C GLY A 16 4.63 -13.61 -20.08
N LEU A 17 4.33 -13.08 -21.27
CA LEU A 17 4.03 -11.66 -21.47
C LEU A 17 2.82 -11.20 -20.67
N TYR A 18 1.82 -12.06 -20.49
CA TYR A 18 0.64 -11.74 -19.67
C TYR A 18 1.03 -11.46 -18.22
N GLN A 19 1.81 -12.36 -17.61
CA GLN A 19 2.25 -12.24 -16.22
C GLN A 19 3.16 -11.02 -16.04
N ILE A 20 4.08 -10.77 -16.98
CA ILE A 20 4.95 -9.61 -16.94
C ILE A 20 4.14 -8.31 -17.01
N ARG A 21 3.17 -8.21 -17.93
CA ARG A 21 2.26 -7.06 -18.03
C ARG A 21 1.49 -6.84 -16.73
N LEU A 22 0.95 -7.91 -16.14
CA LEU A 22 0.21 -7.85 -14.89
C LEU A 22 1.10 -7.38 -13.73
N ILE A 23 2.33 -7.90 -13.62
CA ILE A 23 3.29 -7.46 -12.60
C ILE A 23 3.59 -5.97 -12.75
N PHE A 24 3.81 -5.46 -13.96
CA PHE A 24 4.02 -4.01 -14.18
C PHE A 24 2.82 -3.17 -13.72
N ILE A 25 1.58 -3.60 -13.99
CA ILE A 25 0.37 -2.91 -13.54
C ILE A 25 0.29 -2.91 -12.01
N LEU A 26 0.55 -4.06 -11.38
CA LEU A 26 0.54 -4.20 -9.93
C LEU A 26 1.65 -3.37 -9.26
N SER A 27 2.86 -3.37 -9.82
CA SER A 27 3.99 -2.56 -9.38
C SER A 27 3.70 -1.07 -9.49
N TYR A 28 3.02 -0.61 -10.55
CA TYR A 28 2.57 0.77 -10.68
C TYR A 28 1.59 1.16 -9.55
N ILE A 29 0.61 0.30 -9.28
CA ILE A 29 -0.38 0.53 -8.22
C ILE A 29 0.33 0.61 -6.86
N GLU A 30 1.20 -0.35 -6.57
CA GLU A 30 2.01 -0.41 -5.36
C GLU A 30 2.84 0.87 -5.17
N TRP A 31 3.54 1.31 -6.22
CA TRP A 31 4.40 2.49 -6.16
C TRP A 31 3.62 3.74 -5.71
N PHE A 32 2.55 4.09 -6.40
CA PHE A 32 1.85 5.37 -6.15
C PHE A 32 0.80 5.28 -5.03
N ASN A 33 0.07 4.17 -4.91
CA ASN A 33 -1.00 4.05 -3.92
C ASN A 33 -0.49 3.52 -2.57
N MET A 34 0.66 2.85 -2.55
CA MET A 34 1.23 2.27 -1.34
C MET A 34 2.47 3.04 -0.92
N THR A 35 3.58 2.93 -1.67
CA THR A 35 4.88 3.47 -1.25
C THR A 35 4.82 4.97 -0.98
N PHE A 36 4.28 5.74 -1.93
CA PHE A 36 4.19 7.18 -1.79
C PHE A 36 3.27 7.59 -0.63
N GLN A 37 2.08 6.97 -0.53
CA GLN A 37 1.11 7.35 0.49
C GLN A 37 1.53 6.95 1.91
N VAL A 38 2.22 5.82 2.06
CA VAL A 38 2.76 5.37 3.34
C VAL A 38 3.89 6.29 3.81
N MET A 39 4.78 6.70 2.91
CA MET A 39 6.05 7.35 3.30
C MET A 39 6.07 8.87 3.12
N VAL A 40 5.11 9.46 2.40
CA VAL A 40 4.95 10.93 2.36
C VAL A 40 4.80 11.59 3.74
N PRO A 41 4.14 10.99 4.77
CA PRO A 41 4.10 11.54 6.13
C PRO A 41 5.50 11.86 6.69
N THR A 42 6.49 11.02 6.42
CA THR A 42 7.86 11.20 6.93
C THR A 42 8.49 12.50 6.42
N PHE A 43 8.21 12.90 5.17
CA PHE A 43 8.76 14.12 4.59
C PHE A 43 7.95 15.36 4.94
N ILE A 44 6.63 15.28 4.94
CA ILE A 44 5.78 16.46 5.21
C ILE A 44 5.70 16.79 6.70
N SER A 45 5.92 15.82 7.58
CA SER A 45 5.96 16.02 9.03
C SER A 45 7.38 16.30 9.52
N ALA A 46 8.33 16.48 8.60
CA ALA A 46 9.67 16.92 8.92
C ALA A 46 9.64 18.30 9.58
N GLU A 47 10.39 18.41 10.66
CA GLU A 47 10.49 19.66 11.39
C GLU A 47 11.71 20.45 10.90
N PRO A 48 11.53 21.68 10.40
CA PRO A 48 12.66 22.51 9.98
C PRO A 48 13.47 23.00 11.18
N LYS A 49 14.71 23.38 10.90
CA LYS A 49 15.56 24.09 11.85
C LYS A 49 14.91 25.40 12.25
N TRP A 50 15.28 25.92 13.42
CA TRP A 50 14.79 27.18 13.93
C TRP A 50 15.93 28.13 14.26
N MET A 51 15.64 29.43 14.27
CA MET A 51 16.60 30.49 14.60
C MET A 51 15.90 31.64 15.32
N CYS A 52 16.65 32.44 16.08
CA CYS A 52 16.10 33.61 16.75
C CYS A 52 15.54 34.63 15.76
N ALA A 53 14.39 35.22 16.10
CA ALA A 53 13.89 36.41 15.43
C ALA A 53 14.71 37.59 15.95
N GLY A 54 15.41 38.31 15.07
CA GLY A 54 16.41 39.32 15.46
C GLY A 54 15.90 40.52 16.27
N ASN A 55 14.62 40.58 16.64
CA ASN A 55 13.96 41.72 17.27
C ASN A 55 13.53 41.48 18.73
N THR A 56 14.00 40.42 19.40
CA THR A 56 13.52 40.07 20.76
C THR A 56 14.66 39.75 21.71
N SER A 57 14.67 40.40 22.89
CA SER A 57 15.60 40.10 23.99
C SER A 57 15.45 38.68 24.55
N ALA A 58 14.33 38.02 24.23
CA ALA A 58 14.06 36.65 24.62
C ALA A 58 14.97 35.62 23.93
N CYS A 59 15.48 35.89 22.72
CA CYS A 59 16.30 34.93 21.95
C CYS A 59 17.63 35.57 21.52
N ASN A 60 18.68 35.31 22.29
CA ASN A 60 20.01 35.92 22.11
C ASN A 60 21.04 34.95 21.49
N PHE A 61 20.56 33.90 20.81
CA PHE A 61 21.41 32.88 20.22
C PHE A 61 21.66 33.16 18.73
N THR A 62 22.91 33.02 18.31
CA THR A 62 23.33 33.15 16.91
C THR A 62 23.54 31.76 16.31
N GLY A 63 22.87 31.49 15.19
CA GLY A 63 22.94 30.21 14.48
C GLY A 63 21.59 29.57 14.20
N GLN A 64 21.62 28.41 13.55
CA GLN A 64 20.45 27.56 13.32
C GLN A 64 20.49 26.37 14.28
N PHE A 65 19.37 26.12 14.95
CA PHE A 65 19.22 25.03 15.91
C PHE A 65 18.28 23.96 15.34
N THR A 66 18.51 22.71 15.73
CA THR A 66 17.71 21.57 15.28
C THR A 66 16.44 21.42 16.13
N ALA A 67 15.53 20.57 15.67
CA ALA A 67 14.29 20.23 16.36
C ALA A 67 14.48 19.67 17.79
N VAL A 68 15.63 19.05 18.05
CA VAL A 68 16.00 18.44 19.35
C VAL A 68 16.26 19.51 20.42
N ASP A 69 16.48 20.75 20.01
CA ASP A 69 16.76 21.84 20.92
C ASP A 69 15.47 22.47 21.48
N ASP A 70 15.16 22.11 22.73
CA ASP A 70 13.92 22.50 23.41
C ASP A 70 13.94 23.94 23.96
N ARG A 71 15.04 24.70 23.80
CA ARG A 71 15.14 26.06 24.35
C ARG A 71 14.03 26.99 23.85
N ARG A 72 13.63 26.83 22.58
CA ARG A 72 12.51 27.57 21.97
C ARG A 72 11.15 27.35 22.65
N CYS A 73 11.00 26.27 23.40
CA CYS A 73 9.74 25.93 24.10
C CYS A 73 9.52 26.79 25.35
N HIS A 74 10.59 27.37 25.90
CA HIS A 74 10.53 28.30 27.02
C HIS A 74 10.51 29.77 26.57
N MET A 75 10.43 30.02 25.26
CA MET A 75 10.43 31.36 24.67
C MET A 75 9.07 31.66 24.02
N PRO A 76 8.62 32.93 24.02
CA PRO A 76 7.42 33.30 23.29
C PRO A 76 7.60 33.03 21.79
N ARG A 77 6.51 32.66 21.11
CA ARG A 77 6.53 32.21 19.71
C ARG A 77 7.13 33.22 18.73
N GLU A 78 7.02 34.50 19.04
CA GLU A 78 7.55 35.63 18.26
C GLU A 78 9.08 35.76 18.34
N ALA A 79 9.70 35.14 19.35
CA ALA A 79 11.14 35.23 19.57
C ALA A 79 11.98 34.35 18.65
N TRP A 80 11.35 33.42 17.92
CA TRP A 80 12.05 32.52 17.01
C TRP A 80 11.22 32.25 15.76
N LYS A 81 11.89 31.94 14.66
CA LYS A 81 11.30 31.57 13.38
C LYS A 81 11.92 30.31 12.84
N PHE A 82 11.21 29.62 11.94
CA PHE A 82 11.80 28.53 11.18
C PHE A 82 12.85 29.09 10.22
N ALA A 83 13.98 28.42 10.14
CA ALA A 83 15.16 28.86 9.40
C ALA A 83 15.19 28.31 7.96
N ASP A 84 14.49 27.19 7.70
CA ASP A 84 14.45 26.57 6.39
C ASP A 84 13.27 27.10 5.54
N ASP A 85 13.47 27.19 4.23
CA ASP A 85 12.50 27.75 3.26
C ASP A 85 11.38 26.77 2.85
N PHE A 86 11.25 25.61 3.51
CA PHE A 86 10.21 24.63 3.16
C PHE A 86 9.01 24.69 4.10
N THR A 87 7.82 24.41 3.58
CA THR A 87 6.60 24.31 4.38
C THR A 87 6.35 22.85 4.73
N SER A 88 6.04 22.61 6.00
CA SER A 88 5.69 21.29 6.54
C SER A 88 4.40 21.34 7.36
N VAL A 89 3.81 20.17 7.64
CA VAL A 89 2.66 20.02 8.54
C VAL A 89 2.98 20.65 9.90
N VAL A 90 4.21 20.49 10.38
CA VAL A 90 4.67 21.09 11.65
C VAL A 90 4.68 22.61 11.57
N THR A 91 5.22 23.20 10.48
CA THR A 91 5.21 24.66 10.32
C THR A 91 3.81 25.24 10.18
N ARG A 92 2.88 24.49 9.56
CA ARG A 92 1.52 24.98 9.27
C ARG A 92 0.60 24.92 10.48
N PHE A 93 0.71 23.87 11.29
CA PHE A 93 -0.12 23.67 12.49
C PHE A 93 0.60 24.02 13.79
N ASP A 94 1.82 24.55 13.71
CA ASP A 94 2.71 24.90 14.82
C ASP A 94 2.84 23.76 15.85
N LEU A 95 3.16 22.57 15.33
CA LEU A 95 3.24 21.33 16.12
C LEU A 95 4.62 21.19 16.77
N VAL A 96 4.99 22.17 17.59
CA VAL A 96 6.27 22.22 18.31
C VAL A 96 6.06 22.04 19.81
N CYS A 97 7.13 21.67 20.54
CA CYS A 97 7.13 21.59 22.01
C CYS A 97 6.04 20.64 22.53
N ASP A 98 5.10 21.11 23.37
CA ASP A 98 4.01 20.29 23.90
C ASP A 98 3.14 19.64 22.81
N LYS A 99 3.08 20.25 21.62
CA LYS A 99 2.33 19.76 20.46
C LYS A 99 3.17 18.89 19.53
N ALA A 100 4.46 18.70 19.77
CA ALA A 100 5.34 17.88 18.93
C ALA A 100 4.84 16.43 18.84
N ILE A 101 4.25 15.90 19.92
CA ILE A 101 3.66 14.56 19.94
C ILE A 101 2.56 14.38 18.89
N LEU A 102 1.84 15.45 18.52
CA LEU A 102 0.79 15.39 17.50
C LEU A 102 1.37 15.14 16.10
N SER A 103 2.58 15.63 15.82
CA SER A 103 3.28 15.32 14.56
C SER A 103 3.57 13.83 14.46
N SER A 104 4.15 13.24 15.51
CA SER A 104 4.42 11.80 15.58
C SER A 104 3.14 10.97 15.54
N LEU A 105 2.09 11.43 16.23
CA LEU A 105 0.78 10.78 16.23
C LEU A 105 0.19 10.71 14.81
N SER A 106 0.37 11.75 13.99
CA SER A 106 -0.14 11.77 12.61
C SER A 106 0.45 10.63 11.77
N THR A 107 1.75 10.37 11.90
CA THR A 107 2.44 9.26 11.22
C THR A 107 2.03 7.92 11.80
N SER A 108 1.98 7.80 13.12
CA SER A 108 1.56 6.56 13.80
C SER A 108 0.13 6.15 13.44
N LEU A 109 -0.78 7.10 13.26
CA LEU A 109 -2.16 6.82 12.87
C LEU A 109 -2.28 6.26 11.45
N VAL A 110 -1.38 6.63 10.53
CA VAL A 110 -1.33 6.00 9.19
C VAL A 110 -0.99 4.52 9.33
N PHE A 111 0.02 4.17 10.13
CA PHE A 111 0.41 2.78 10.39
C PHE A 111 -0.66 2.01 11.18
N ALA A 112 -1.32 2.64 12.15
CA ALA A 112 -2.45 2.04 12.86
C ALA A 112 -3.62 1.76 11.90
N GLY A 113 -3.92 2.71 11.01
CA GLY A 113 -4.88 2.52 9.92
C GLY A 113 -4.49 1.34 9.03
N TRP A 114 -3.23 1.26 8.62
CA TRP A 114 -2.70 0.14 7.84
C TRP A 114 -2.92 -1.19 8.55
N LEU A 115 -2.56 -1.32 9.82
CA LEU A 115 -2.78 -2.54 10.60
C LEU A 115 -4.25 -3.00 10.56
N VAL A 116 -5.17 -2.09 10.88
CA VAL A 116 -6.61 -2.39 10.88
C VAL A 116 -7.10 -2.72 9.46
N GLY A 117 -6.62 -1.98 8.47
CA GLY A 117 -6.95 -2.17 7.06
C GLY A 117 -6.48 -3.52 6.53
N ALA A 118 -5.30 -3.99 6.93
CA ALA A 118 -4.77 -5.29 6.54
C ALA A 118 -5.65 -6.45 7.04
N LEU A 119 -6.15 -6.35 8.27
CA LEU A 119 -7.07 -7.35 8.84
C LEU A 119 -8.41 -7.36 8.09
N ILE A 120 -8.97 -6.18 7.83
CA ILE A 120 -10.24 -6.04 7.11
C ILE A 120 -10.09 -6.48 5.65
N GLY A 121 -9.03 -6.05 4.98
CA GLY A 121 -8.72 -6.35 3.58
C GLY A 121 -8.54 -7.83 3.31
N GLY A 122 -7.90 -8.58 4.22
CA GLY A 122 -7.80 -10.03 4.13
C GLY A 122 -9.18 -10.69 4.07
N VAL A 123 -10.04 -10.36 5.04
CA VAL A 123 -11.41 -10.91 5.13
C VAL A 123 -12.28 -10.47 3.95
N LEU A 124 -12.19 -9.20 3.53
CA LEU A 124 -12.94 -8.70 2.37
C LEU A 124 -12.45 -9.35 1.08
N GLY A 125 -11.14 -9.55 0.94
CA GLY A 125 -10.54 -10.17 -0.25
C GLY A 125 -10.96 -11.62 -0.41
N ASP A 126 -11.12 -12.33 0.71
CA ASP A 126 -11.67 -13.68 0.71
C ASP A 126 -13.16 -13.68 0.36
N LYS A 127 -13.96 -12.74 0.87
CA LYS A 127 -15.42 -12.73 0.65
C LYS A 127 -15.81 -12.22 -0.75
N ILE A 128 -15.33 -11.04 -1.11
CA ILE A 128 -15.75 -10.24 -2.29
C ILE A 128 -14.88 -10.53 -3.51
N GLY A 129 -13.62 -10.94 -3.30
CA GLY A 129 -12.63 -11.16 -4.36
C GLY A 129 -11.40 -10.28 -4.17
N ARG A 130 -10.27 -10.67 -4.79
CA ARG A 130 -8.99 -9.98 -4.63
C ARG A 130 -8.93 -8.70 -5.44
N LYS A 131 -9.40 -8.75 -6.69
CA LYS A 131 -9.44 -7.60 -7.60
C LYS A 131 -10.26 -6.41 -7.08
N PRO A 132 -11.52 -6.55 -6.64
CA PRO A 132 -12.33 -5.41 -6.21
C PRO A 132 -11.73 -4.74 -4.99
N VAL A 133 -11.29 -5.53 -4.00
CA VAL A 133 -10.66 -5.00 -2.79
C VAL A 133 -9.38 -4.26 -3.14
N LEU A 134 -8.52 -4.85 -3.97
CA LEU A 134 -7.29 -4.19 -4.40
C LEU A 134 -7.57 -2.83 -5.07
N LEU A 135 -8.39 -2.80 -6.11
CA LEU A 135 -8.53 -1.62 -6.97
C LEU A 135 -9.36 -0.51 -6.31
N VAL A 136 -10.44 -0.86 -5.61
CA VAL A 136 -11.27 0.12 -4.91
C VAL A 136 -10.49 0.78 -3.77
N PHE A 137 -9.80 -0.02 -2.94
CA PHE A 137 -9.04 0.54 -1.83
C PHE A 137 -7.77 1.27 -2.28
N SER A 138 -7.15 0.88 -3.40
CA SER A 138 -6.08 1.68 -4.02
C SER A 138 -6.60 3.07 -4.41
N PHE A 139 -7.73 3.12 -5.10
CA PHE A 139 -8.35 4.38 -5.50
C PHE A 139 -8.74 5.25 -4.29
N THR A 140 -9.39 4.68 -3.29
CA THR A 140 -9.76 5.44 -2.08
C THR A 140 -8.54 5.93 -1.32
N CYS A 141 -7.43 5.17 -1.33
CA CYS A 141 -6.17 5.63 -0.76
C CYS A 141 -5.68 6.92 -1.43
N SER A 142 -5.65 6.95 -2.76
CA SER A 142 -5.26 8.15 -3.51
C SER A 142 -6.23 9.32 -3.31
N VAL A 143 -7.53 9.05 -3.23
CA VAL A 143 -8.54 10.07 -2.93
C VAL A 143 -8.33 10.67 -1.54
N PHE A 144 -8.18 9.84 -0.50
CA PHE A 144 -7.96 10.34 0.86
C PHE A 144 -6.58 10.99 1.03
N GLY A 145 -5.54 10.50 0.35
CA GLY A 145 -4.23 11.13 0.29
C GLY A 145 -4.29 12.53 -0.32
N LEU A 146 -5.05 12.68 -1.42
CA LEU A 146 -5.29 13.97 -2.05
C LEU A 146 -6.13 14.89 -1.15
N LEU A 147 -7.22 14.38 -0.57
CA LEU A 147 -8.08 15.13 0.34
C LEU A 147 -7.31 15.61 1.58
N ALA A 148 -6.31 14.87 2.06
CA ALA A 148 -5.46 15.30 3.17
C ALA A 148 -4.64 16.56 2.86
N SER A 149 -4.48 16.97 1.60
CA SER A 149 -3.71 18.19 1.25
C SER A 149 -4.47 19.50 1.42
N PHE A 150 -5.80 19.46 1.53
CA PHE A 150 -6.66 20.66 1.56
C PHE A 150 -7.02 21.21 2.96
N PRO A 151 -7.23 20.39 4.01
CA PRO A 151 -7.68 20.87 5.31
C PRO A 151 -6.84 21.99 5.91
N HIS A 152 -7.54 22.90 6.58
CA HIS A 152 -6.95 23.95 7.42
C HIS A 152 -7.00 23.59 8.91
N HIS A 153 -7.72 22.52 9.27
CA HIS A 153 -7.80 21.98 10.62
C HIS A 153 -7.03 20.67 10.74
N PHE A 154 -6.23 20.57 11.80
CA PHE A 154 -5.33 19.44 12.04
C PHE A 154 -6.05 18.09 12.19
N TRP A 155 -7.19 18.08 12.90
CA TRP A 155 -7.96 16.85 13.13
C TRP A 155 -8.57 16.28 11.84
N VAL A 156 -9.01 17.15 10.93
CA VAL A 156 -9.52 16.74 9.62
C VAL A 156 -8.39 16.18 8.75
N PHE A 157 -7.21 16.80 8.81
CA PHE A 157 -6.00 16.28 8.16
C PHE A 157 -5.66 14.85 8.65
N ILE A 158 -5.61 14.65 9.97
CA ILE A 158 -5.35 13.33 10.56
C ILE A 158 -6.41 12.32 10.14
N LEU A 159 -7.69 12.68 10.14
CA LEU A 159 -8.76 11.78 9.76
C LEU A 159 -8.57 11.25 8.33
N PHE A 160 -8.29 12.13 7.37
CA PHE A 160 -8.02 11.69 6.00
C PHE A 160 -6.75 10.83 5.91
N ARG A 161 -5.71 11.10 6.71
CA ARG A 161 -4.51 10.25 6.77
C ARG A 161 -4.78 8.88 7.35
N LEU A 162 -5.60 8.79 8.39
CA LEU A 162 -6.04 7.52 8.96
C LEU A 162 -6.83 6.70 7.94
N LEU A 163 -7.76 7.33 7.20
CA LEU A 163 -8.53 6.68 6.15
C LEU A 163 -7.67 6.25 4.94
N ALA A 164 -6.65 7.03 4.60
CA ALA A 164 -5.65 6.64 3.62
C ALA A 164 -4.87 5.40 4.11
N GLY A 165 -4.38 5.40 5.35
CA GLY A 165 -3.72 4.25 5.98
C GLY A 165 -4.59 2.99 5.99
N LEU A 166 -5.87 3.12 6.34
CA LEU A 166 -6.85 2.03 6.27
C LEU A 166 -6.97 1.46 4.85
N SER A 167 -7.04 2.34 3.85
CA SER A 167 -7.13 1.96 2.44
C SER A 167 -5.86 1.25 1.95
N ILE A 168 -4.68 1.72 2.37
CA ILE A 168 -3.39 1.07 2.09
C ILE A 168 -3.42 -0.38 2.58
N GLY A 169 -3.79 -0.60 3.84
CA GLY A 169 -3.83 -1.95 4.41
C GLY A 169 -4.82 -2.87 3.71
N CYS A 170 -6.00 -2.35 3.35
CA CYS A 170 -6.99 -3.14 2.64
C CYS A 170 -6.49 -3.60 1.26
N GLY A 171 -5.81 -2.70 0.52
CA GLY A 171 -5.31 -2.99 -0.83
C GLY A 171 -4.01 -3.81 -0.86
N SER A 172 -3.08 -3.58 0.07
CA SER A 172 -1.71 -4.11 0.01
C SER A 172 -1.66 -5.64 0.03
N MET A 173 -2.53 -6.29 0.80
CA MET A 173 -2.58 -7.74 0.89
C MET A 173 -3.02 -8.39 -0.43
N GLY A 174 -3.87 -7.70 -1.20
CA GLY A 174 -4.34 -8.17 -2.51
C GLY A 174 -3.24 -8.17 -3.57
N ILE A 175 -2.31 -7.19 -3.55
CA ILE A 175 -1.27 -7.04 -4.59
C ILE A 175 -0.36 -8.27 -4.65
N TYR A 176 0.22 -8.65 -3.51
CA TYR A 176 1.16 -9.76 -3.43
C TYR A 176 0.50 -11.09 -3.81
N VAL A 177 -0.73 -11.31 -3.33
CA VAL A 177 -1.50 -12.51 -3.66
C VAL A 177 -1.78 -12.56 -5.16
N MET A 178 -2.29 -11.48 -5.75
CA MET A 178 -2.54 -11.41 -7.19
C MET A 178 -1.28 -11.68 -8.01
N ALA A 179 -0.14 -11.07 -7.65
CA ALA A 179 1.12 -11.27 -8.39
C ALA A 179 1.58 -12.74 -8.37
N THR A 180 1.37 -13.45 -7.26
CA THR A 180 1.85 -14.83 -7.08
C THR A 180 0.89 -15.90 -7.60
N GLU A 181 -0.40 -15.58 -7.74
CA GLU A 181 -1.42 -16.52 -8.20
C GLU A 181 -1.44 -16.73 -9.71
N PHE A 182 -1.01 -15.74 -10.50
CA PHE A 182 -0.94 -15.84 -11.96
C PHE A 182 0.39 -16.41 -12.49
N VAL A 183 1.34 -16.64 -11.59
CA VAL A 183 2.70 -17.07 -11.91
C VAL A 183 2.90 -18.51 -11.48
N GLY A 184 3.59 -19.30 -12.32
CA GLY A 184 3.89 -20.69 -12.01
C GLY A 184 4.76 -20.84 -10.77
N LYS A 185 4.70 -21.99 -10.09
CA LYS A 185 5.32 -22.22 -8.77
C LYS A 185 6.79 -21.79 -8.69
N ARG A 186 7.57 -22.08 -9.74
CA ARG A 186 9.00 -21.74 -9.84
C ARG A 186 9.28 -20.24 -9.79
N HIS A 187 8.40 -19.40 -10.34
CA HIS A 187 8.66 -17.96 -10.54
C HIS A 187 7.96 -17.07 -9.50
N ARG A 188 7.22 -17.64 -8.55
CA ARG A 188 6.52 -16.87 -7.51
C ARG A 188 7.44 -15.99 -6.68
N HIS A 189 8.64 -16.48 -6.37
CA HIS A 189 9.64 -15.69 -5.65
C HIS A 189 10.04 -14.45 -6.46
N VAL A 190 10.30 -14.58 -7.77
CA VAL A 190 10.64 -13.45 -8.64
C VAL A 190 9.51 -12.43 -8.69
N ALA A 191 8.26 -12.89 -8.86
CA ALA A 191 7.09 -12.02 -8.89
C ALA A 191 6.93 -11.24 -7.57
N GLY A 192 7.07 -11.92 -6.43
CA GLY A 192 7.03 -11.29 -5.12
C GLY A 192 8.16 -10.30 -4.89
N THR A 193 9.41 -10.65 -5.21
CA THR A 193 10.58 -9.76 -5.06
C THR A 193 10.51 -8.55 -6.01
N SER A 194 9.90 -8.68 -7.18
CA SER A 194 9.73 -7.56 -8.12
C SER A 194 8.88 -6.43 -7.54
N LEU A 195 7.87 -6.76 -6.73
CA LEU A 195 7.06 -5.78 -5.99
C LEU A 195 7.93 -5.01 -4.98
N TRP A 196 8.76 -5.71 -4.21
CA TRP A 196 9.70 -5.07 -3.28
C TRP A 196 10.72 -4.15 -3.97
N TYR A 197 11.20 -4.51 -5.16
CA TYR A 197 12.04 -3.59 -5.95
C TYR A 197 11.27 -2.34 -6.38
N SER A 198 9.99 -2.49 -6.77
CA SER A 198 9.10 -1.36 -7.07
C SER A 198 8.97 -0.44 -5.86
N TRP A 199 8.77 -1.01 -4.66
CA TRP A 199 8.74 -0.27 -3.41
C TRP A 199 10.03 0.53 -3.18
N THR A 200 11.20 -0.10 -3.30
CA THR A 200 12.48 0.59 -3.11
C THR A 200 12.69 1.72 -4.12
N LEU A 201 12.39 1.49 -5.40
CA LEU A 201 12.46 2.53 -6.43
C LEU A 201 11.52 3.69 -6.13
N GLY A 202 10.33 3.40 -5.61
CA GLY A 202 9.39 4.41 -5.14
C GLY A 202 9.93 5.24 -3.99
N LEU A 203 10.60 4.64 -3.01
CA LEU A 203 11.22 5.41 -1.93
C LEU A 203 12.28 6.38 -2.45
N VAL A 204 13.14 5.94 -3.37
CA VAL A 204 14.19 6.78 -3.97
C VAL A 204 13.57 7.94 -4.74
N MET A 205 12.53 7.68 -5.54
CA MET A 205 11.82 8.72 -6.28
C MET A 205 11.13 9.70 -5.35
N LEU A 206 10.47 9.22 -4.29
CA LEU A 206 9.81 10.06 -3.30
C LEU A 206 10.81 10.99 -2.59
N ALA A 207 11.98 10.49 -2.21
CA ALA A 207 13.04 11.30 -1.62
C ALA A 207 13.52 12.40 -2.58
N GLY A 208 13.68 12.08 -3.86
CA GLY A 208 14.01 13.07 -4.89
C GLY A 208 12.91 14.13 -5.07
N LEU A 209 11.64 13.72 -5.09
CA LEU A 209 10.50 14.64 -5.14
C LEU A 209 10.43 15.53 -3.91
N ALA A 210 10.64 14.99 -2.70
CA ALA A 210 10.65 15.75 -1.46
C ALA A 210 11.81 16.75 -1.37
N TYR A 211 12.95 16.45 -2.00
CA TYR A 211 14.07 17.39 -2.09
C TYR A 211 13.74 18.59 -3.02
N GLY A 212 13.09 18.31 -4.14
CA GLY A 212 12.73 19.33 -5.15
C GLY A 212 11.48 20.14 -4.80
N VAL A 213 10.48 19.53 -4.19
CA VAL A 213 9.19 20.15 -3.85
C VAL A 213 9.18 20.55 -2.38
N ARG A 214 9.32 21.85 -2.14
CA ARG A 214 9.42 22.43 -0.79
C ARG A 214 8.07 22.72 -0.14
N ASP A 215 6.96 22.57 -0.87
CA ASP A 215 5.62 22.72 -0.31
C ASP A 215 4.98 21.36 0.00
N TRP A 216 4.59 21.14 1.25
CA TRP A 216 4.03 19.86 1.68
C TRP A 216 2.67 19.51 1.05
N ARG A 217 1.86 20.51 0.68
CA ARG A 217 0.56 20.28 0.02
C ARG A 217 0.80 19.85 -1.41
N ILE A 218 1.67 20.56 -2.12
CA ILE A 218 2.05 20.22 -3.50
C ILE A 218 2.69 18.83 -3.53
N LEU A 219 3.59 18.52 -2.60
CA LEU A 219 4.20 17.19 -2.49
C LEU A 219 3.13 16.11 -2.27
N SER A 220 2.17 16.35 -1.36
CA SER A 220 1.06 15.41 -1.11
C SER A 220 0.18 15.20 -2.36
N ILE A 221 -0.10 16.26 -3.12
CA ILE A 221 -0.88 16.20 -4.37
C ILE A 221 -0.12 15.41 -5.44
N ILE A 222 1.17 15.72 -5.66
CA ILE A 222 2.03 15.00 -6.62
C ILE A 222 2.10 13.51 -6.26
N CYS A 223 2.11 13.19 -4.97
CA CYS A 223 2.13 11.80 -4.54
C CYS A 223 0.79 11.06 -4.75
N ALA A 224 -0.34 11.76 -4.64
CA ALA A 224 -1.68 11.16 -4.67
C ALA A 224 -2.28 11.08 -6.09
N VAL A 225 -2.09 12.12 -6.90
CA VAL A 225 -2.73 12.23 -8.23
C VAL A 225 -2.38 11.07 -9.17
N PRO A 226 -1.11 10.63 -9.29
CA PRO A 226 -0.76 9.49 -10.16
C PRO A 226 -1.38 8.16 -9.72
N GLY A 227 -1.86 8.04 -8.48
CA GLY A 227 -2.54 6.84 -8.02
C GLY A 227 -4.03 6.78 -8.39
N LEU A 228 -4.66 7.91 -8.74
CA LEU A 228 -6.09 7.96 -9.13
C LEU A 228 -6.45 7.09 -10.35
N PRO A 229 -5.60 6.95 -11.39
CA PRO A 229 -5.86 6.04 -12.50
C PRO A 229 -5.82 4.54 -12.14
N SER A 230 -5.59 4.15 -10.87
CA SER A 230 -5.62 2.75 -10.44
C SER A 230 -6.93 2.03 -10.81
N LEU A 231 -8.08 2.72 -10.84
CA LEU A 231 -9.32 2.10 -11.32
C LEU A 231 -9.29 1.72 -12.80
N LEU A 232 -8.47 2.37 -13.64
CA LEU A 232 -8.32 1.98 -15.04
C LEU A 232 -7.72 0.57 -15.17
N ALA A 233 -6.93 0.13 -14.18
CA ALA A 233 -6.41 -1.23 -14.13
C ALA A 233 -7.52 -2.29 -13.99
N TRP A 234 -8.76 -1.90 -13.66
CA TRP A 234 -9.91 -2.81 -13.61
C TRP A 234 -10.12 -3.57 -14.92
N ARG A 235 -9.88 -2.92 -16.07
CA ARG A 235 -10.07 -3.57 -17.37
C ARG A 235 -8.97 -4.58 -17.71
N PHE A 236 -7.77 -4.40 -17.14
CA PHE A 236 -6.56 -5.14 -17.50
C PHE A 236 -6.18 -6.22 -16.48
N THR A 237 -6.69 -6.12 -15.25
CA THR A 237 -6.45 -7.07 -14.18
C THR A 237 -7.62 -8.05 -14.10
N PRO A 238 -7.40 -9.36 -14.33
CA PRO A 238 -8.43 -10.38 -14.10
C PRO A 238 -8.72 -10.54 -12.60
N GLU A 239 -9.79 -11.24 -12.24
CA GLU A 239 -9.94 -11.74 -10.87
C GLU A 239 -9.10 -13.00 -10.67
N SER A 240 -8.68 -13.28 -9.43
CA SER A 240 -7.92 -14.48 -9.10
C SER A 240 -8.58 -15.77 -9.62
N ALA A 241 -7.86 -16.51 -10.47
CA ALA A 241 -8.32 -17.79 -11.01
C ALA A 241 -8.62 -18.80 -9.88
N ARG A 242 -7.86 -18.77 -8.79
CA ARG A 242 -8.08 -19.64 -7.63
C ARG A 242 -9.33 -19.23 -6.84
N TYR A 243 -9.53 -17.93 -6.63
CA TYR A 243 -10.73 -17.41 -5.98
C TYR A 243 -11.99 -17.82 -6.75
N LEU A 244 -12.00 -17.63 -8.07
CA LEU A 244 -13.12 -17.99 -8.94
C LEU A 244 -13.41 -19.49 -8.89
N LEU A 245 -12.36 -20.32 -8.96
CA LEU A 245 -12.49 -21.76 -8.89
C LEU A 245 -13.07 -22.23 -7.55
N LEU A 246 -12.59 -21.67 -6.43
CA LEU A 246 -13.13 -21.97 -5.09
C LEU A 246 -14.58 -21.51 -4.92
N LYS A 247 -15.01 -20.46 -5.62
CA LYS A 247 -16.41 -20.02 -5.69
C LYS A 247 -17.27 -20.87 -6.64
N GLY A 248 -16.69 -21.86 -7.32
CA GLY A 248 -17.39 -22.69 -8.32
C GLY A 248 -17.61 -22.00 -9.67
N ARG A 249 -16.98 -20.85 -9.92
CA ARG A 249 -17.07 -20.10 -11.18
C ARG A 249 -16.03 -20.64 -12.18
N VAL A 250 -16.25 -21.89 -12.61
CA VAL A 250 -15.29 -22.63 -13.45
C VAL A 250 -15.17 -22.01 -14.84
N THR A 251 -16.28 -21.61 -15.46
CA THR A 251 -16.31 -21.01 -16.80
C THR A 251 -15.45 -19.77 -16.89
N GLU A 252 -15.60 -18.85 -15.94
CA GLU A 252 -14.77 -17.62 -15.88
C GLU A 252 -13.30 -17.92 -15.62
N THR A 253 -13.01 -18.95 -14.82
CA THR A 253 -11.63 -19.39 -14.59
C THR A 253 -11.00 -19.90 -15.89
N GLU A 254 -11.72 -20.68 -16.68
CA GLU A 254 -11.26 -21.16 -17.99
C GLU A 254 -11.07 -20.02 -18.99
N GLU A 255 -11.98 -19.05 -19.04
CA GLU A 255 -11.86 -17.86 -19.90
C GLU A 255 -10.56 -17.10 -19.61
N ILE A 256 -10.25 -16.86 -18.33
CA ILE A 256 -9.00 -16.20 -17.91
C ILE A 256 -7.77 -17.03 -18.31
N LEU A 257 -7.78 -18.33 -18.05
CA LEU A 257 -6.66 -19.20 -18.42
C LEU A 257 -6.46 -19.29 -19.94
N ARG A 258 -7.54 -19.24 -20.73
CA ARG A 258 -7.48 -19.17 -22.19
C ARG A 258 -6.91 -17.84 -22.67
N GLU A 259 -7.29 -16.72 -22.05
CA GLU A 259 -6.70 -15.41 -22.35
C GLU A 259 -5.19 -15.39 -22.07
N ILE A 260 -4.76 -16.00 -20.96
CA ILE A 260 -3.35 -16.14 -20.59
C ILE A 260 -2.61 -16.98 -21.64
N ALA A 261 -3.16 -18.13 -22.02
CA ALA A 261 -2.57 -19.00 -23.04
C ALA A 261 -2.41 -18.27 -24.38
N ALA A 262 -3.46 -17.59 -24.84
CA ALA A 262 -3.45 -16.81 -26.08
C ALA A 262 -2.40 -15.68 -26.04
N THR A 263 -2.34 -14.91 -24.96
CA THR A 263 -1.37 -13.81 -24.79
C THR A 263 0.07 -14.33 -24.73
N ASN A 264 0.27 -15.49 -24.12
CA ASN A 264 1.57 -16.14 -24.03
C ASN A 264 1.95 -16.94 -25.29
N LYS A 265 1.08 -16.96 -26.32
CA LYS A 265 1.25 -17.75 -27.55
C LYS A 265 1.47 -19.24 -27.26
N LYS A 266 0.67 -19.78 -26.33
CA LYS A 266 0.66 -21.19 -25.93
C LYS A 266 -0.70 -21.80 -26.22
N GLU A 267 -0.72 -23.08 -26.54
CA GLU A 267 -1.96 -23.83 -26.67
C GLU A 267 -2.57 -24.08 -25.30
N TYR A 268 -3.90 -24.01 -25.24
CA TYR A 268 -4.64 -24.35 -24.03
C TYR A 268 -4.70 -25.88 -23.89
N PRO A 269 -4.32 -26.47 -22.74
CA PRO A 269 -4.33 -27.91 -22.56
C PRO A 269 -5.72 -28.53 -22.75
N GLU A 270 -5.78 -29.72 -23.35
CA GLU A 270 -7.05 -30.46 -23.54
C GLU A 270 -7.56 -31.08 -22.23
N GLU A 271 -6.70 -31.26 -21.23
CA GLU A 271 -7.10 -31.84 -19.96
C GLU A 271 -8.04 -30.90 -19.18
N PRO A 272 -9.09 -31.42 -18.54
CA PRO A 272 -10.06 -30.59 -17.83
C PRO A 272 -9.44 -29.95 -16.59
N LEU A 273 -9.90 -28.75 -16.25
CA LEU A 273 -9.54 -28.09 -15.00
C LEU A 273 -10.11 -28.87 -13.81
N SER A 274 -9.27 -29.15 -12.82
CA SER A 274 -9.67 -29.77 -11.56
C SER A 274 -10.58 -28.82 -10.78
N ASN A 275 -11.83 -29.24 -10.54
CA ASN A 275 -12.80 -28.47 -9.77
C ASN A 275 -12.91 -29.02 -8.34
N PRO A 276 -12.42 -28.31 -7.31
CA PRO A 276 -12.52 -28.74 -5.92
C PRO A 276 -13.96 -28.83 -5.40
N ASN A 277 -14.92 -28.22 -6.11
CA ASN A 277 -16.35 -28.26 -5.77
C ASN A 277 -17.13 -29.29 -6.62
N ALA A 278 -16.46 -30.19 -7.35
CA ALA A 278 -17.10 -31.19 -8.21
C ALA A 278 -18.08 -32.10 -7.44
N ASP A 279 -17.83 -32.37 -6.16
CA ASP A 279 -18.69 -33.18 -5.29
C ASP A 279 -19.88 -32.40 -4.68
N GLY A 280 -20.17 -31.19 -5.16
CA GLY A 280 -21.26 -30.34 -4.69
C GLY A 280 -21.04 -29.69 -3.32
N LYS A 281 -19.91 -29.94 -2.67
CA LYS A 281 -19.50 -29.28 -1.43
C LYS A 281 -18.66 -28.06 -1.76
N VAL A 282 -19.27 -26.87 -1.68
CA VAL A 282 -18.50 -25.62 -1.65
C VAL A 282 -17.58 -25.68 -0.44
N GLN A 283 -16.26 -25.75 -0.65
CA GLN A 283 -15.31 -25.65 0.44
C GLN A 283 -15.53 -24.32 1.18
N SER A 284 -15.89 -24.39 2.46
CA SER A 284 -15.99 -23.19 3.30
C SER A 284 -14.64 -22.49 3.27
N MET A 285 -14.64 -21.18 3.01
CA MET A 285 -13.48 -20.37 3.34
C MET A 285 -13.23 -20.51 4.84
N GLY A 286 -11.99 -20.83 5.22
CA GLY A 286 -11.62 -20.95 6.62
C GLY A 286 -11.86 -19.63 7.35
N ASP A 287 -12.25 -19.72 8.62
CA ASP A 287 -12.40 -18.54 9.48
C ASP A 287 -11.04 -18.16 10.08
N PHE A 288 -10.89 -16.91 10.54
CA PHE A 288 -9.68 -16.45 11.25
C PHE A 288 -9.35 -17.36 12.45
N ARG A 289 -10.39 -17.92 13.09
CA ARG A 289 -10.27 -18.87 14.20
C ARG A 289 -9.58 -20.18 13.80
N ASP A 290 -9.70 -20.60 12.54
CA ASP A 290 -9.12 -21.85 12.08
C ASP A 290 -7.58 -21.81 12.03
N LEU A 291 -6.97 -20.61 11.94
CA LEU A 291 -5.51 -20.44 12.04
C LEU A 291 -4.96 -20.93 13.39
N PHE A 292 -5.76 -20.84 14.46
CA PHE A 292 -5.36 -21.19 15.83
C PHE A 292 -5.97 -22.51 16.31
N ARG A 293 -6.83 -23.14 15.50
CA ARG A 293 -7.62 -24.31 15.89
C ARG A 293 -6.80 -25.60 16.03
N THR A 294 -5.71 -25.74 15.28
CA THR A 294 -4.87 -26.95 15.31
C THR A 294 -3.41 -26.59 15.55
N LYS A 295 -2.68 -27.37 16.35
CA LYS A 295 -1.24 -27.16 16.62
C LYS A 295 -0.41 -27.00 15.34
N LYS A 296 -0.73 -27.76 14.29
CA LYS A 296 -0.08 -27.67 12.97
C LYS A 296 -0.34 -26.34 12.27
N MET A 297 -1.55 -25.80 12.38
CA MET A 297 -1.89 -24.50 11.80
C MET A 297 -1.28 -23.37 12.62
N LEU A 298 -1.40 -23.44 13.95
CA LEU A 298 -0.75 -22.49 14.84
C LEU A 298 0.76 -22.39 14.58
N HIS A 299 1.46 -23.52 14.49
CA HIS A 299 2.89 -23.54 14.21
C HIS A 299 3.21 -22.90 12.85
N ARG A 300 2.46 -23.20 11.80
CA ARG A 300 2.65 -22.57 10.48
C ARG A 300 2.36 -21.08 10.50
N THR A 301 1.33 -20.64 11.23
CA THR A 301 0.98 -19.23 11.41
C THR A 301 2.11 -18.49 12.12
N LEU A 302 2.63 -19.02 13.22
CA LEU A 302 3.74 -18.42 13.98
C LEU A 302 5.03 -18.36 13.17
N VAL A 303 5.37 -19.43 12.43
CA VAL A 303 6.52 -19.41 11.52
C VAL A 303 6.34 -18.39 10.40
N SER A 304 5.13 -18.26 9.86
CA SER A 304 4.84 -17.27 8.81
C SER A 304 4.93 -15.85 9.34
N TRP A 305 4.48 -15.60 10.58
CA TRP A 305 4.59 -14.30 11.26
C TRP A 305 6.03 -13.95 11.65
N TYR A 306 6.87 -14.95 11.93
CA TYR A 306 8.29 -14.72 12.23
C TYR A 306 9.12 -14.46 10.97
N ALA A 307 8.76 -15.10 9.85
CA ALA A 307 9.48 -14.98 8.59
C ALA A 307 9.10 -13.73 7.76
N TRP A 308 7.95 -13.12 8.08
CA TRP A 308 7.49 -11.82 7.53
C TRP A 308 7.94 -10.67 8.42
#